data_AF-A0ABD6T9W5-F1
#
_entry.id   AF-A0ABD6T9W5-F1
#
_cell.length_a   1.000
_cell.length_b   1.000
_cell.length_c   1.000
_cell.angle_alpha   90.00
_cell.angle_beta   90.00
_cell.angle_gamma   90.00
#
_symmetry.space_group_name_H-M   'P 1'
#
loop_
_entity.id
_entity.type
_entity.pdbx_description
1 polymer ?
#
loop_
_entity_poly.entity_id
_entity_poly.type
_entity_poly.pdbx_seq_one_letter_code
_entity_poly.pdbx_strand_id
1 'polypeptide(L)'
;YDTNVQNEIEIATSINNIQKIFKTFSDEQYHSFFELKPDRIILEKSTNDRYNVLFLGKSGSKIYIDRFRKLNSAAVVLYNFSFKLSRFYDLINMIEVKTDSDFIETLKELYLLG
;
A
#
# COMPACT_ATOMS: atom_id res chain seq x y z
N TYR A 1 -8.69 -5.92 9.47
CA TYR A 1 -7.42 -6.63 9.31
C TYR A 1 -7.69 -8.10 9.31
N ASP A 2 -7.21 -8.81 8.30
CA ASP A 2 -7.30 -10.26 8.25
C ASP A 2 -5.99 -10.87 8.77
N THR A 3 -6.04 -11.40 10.00
CA THR A 3 -4.88 -12.02 10.66
C THR A 3 -4.39 -13.25 9.91
N ASN A 4 -5.26 -13.92 9.14
CA ASN A 4 -4.87 -15.11 8.37
C ASN A 4 -3.94 -14.71 7.22
N VAL A 5 -4.25 -13.62 6.51
CA VAL A 5 -3.41 -13.13 5.41
C VAL A 5 -2.05 -12.67 5.90
N GLN A 6 -1.97 -12.03 7.08
CA GLN A 6 -0.70 -11.65 7.68
C GLN A 6 0.17 -12.88 7.97
N ASN A 7 -0.39 -13.93 8.58
CA ASN A 7 0.33 -15.16 8.85
C ASN A 7 0.86 -15.81 7.55
N GLU A 8 0.07 -15.82 6.48
CA GLU A 8 0.51 -16.35 5.18
C GLU A 8 1.68 -15.55 4.59
N ILE A 9 1.66 -14.21 4.71
CA ILE A 9 2.76 -13.36 4.26
C ILE A 9 4.02 -13.60 5.10
N GLU A 10 3.87 -13.77 6.42
CA GLU A 10 5.01 -13.98 7.32
C GLU A 10 5.77 -15.28 7.04
N ILE A 11 5.06 -16.37 6.69
CA ILE A 11 5.68 -17.66 6.36
C ILE A 11 6.07 -17.79 4.88
N ALA A 12 5.76 -16.80 4.04
CA ALA A 12 6.08 -16.84 2.62
C ALA A 12 7.59 -16.91 2.39
N THR A 13 8.03 -17.83 1.54
CA THR A 13 9.45 -18.10 1.29
C THR A 13 10.06 -17.31 0.13
N SER A 14 9.22 -16.61 -0.66
CA SER A 14 9.68 -15.84 -1.81
C SER A 14 8.76 -14.68 -2.15
N ILE A 15 9.27 -13.72 -2.93
CA ILE A 15 8.46 -12.63 -3.48
C ILE A 15 7.28 -13.14 -4.33
N ASN A 16 7.48 -14.24 -5.06
CA ASN A 16 6.42 -14.83 -5.88
C ASN A 16 5.31 -15.43 -5.02
N ASN A 17 5.63 -15.98 -3.85
CA ASN A 17 4.62 -16.44 -2.89
C ASN A 17 3.80 -15.26 -2.38
N ILE A 18 4.46 -14.17 -2.01
CA ILE A 18 3.80 -12.95 -1.54
C ILE A 18 2.88 -12.37 -2.63
N GLN A 19 3.36 -12.25 -3.86
CA GLN A 19 2.54 -11.75 -4.97
C GLN A 19 1.30 -12.63 -5.22
N LYS A 20 1.40 -13.95 -5.06
CA LYS A 20 0.24 -14.85 -5.15
C LYS A 20 -0.76 -14.60 -4.03
N ILE A 21 -0.30 -14.43 -2.79
CA ILE A 21 -1.17 -14.09 -1.65
C ILE A 21 -1.92 -12.78 -1.93
N PHE A 22 -1.22 -11.76 -2.43
CA PHE A 22 -1.86 -10.48 -2.79
C PHE A 22 -2.91 -10.66 -3.89
N LYS A 23 -2.66 -11.46 -4.92
CA LYS A 23 -3.65 -11.76 -5.97
C LYS A 23 -4.92 -12.44 -5.44
N THR A 24 -4.80 -13.21 -4.35
CA THR A 24 -5.94 -13.91 -3.74
C THR A 24 -6.74 -13.00 -2.80
N PHE A 25 -6.07 -12.11 -2.07
CA PHE A 25 -6.68 -11.40 -0.93
C PHE A 25 -6.70 -9.86 -1.05
N SER A 26 -6.16 -9.30 -2.13
CA SER A 26 -6.07 -7.85 -2.33
C SER A 26 -6.36 -7.48 -3.78
N ASP A 27 -7.00 -6.34 -3.96
CA ASP A 27 -7.17 -5.77 -5.29
C ASP A 27 -5.83 -5.18 -5.78
N GLU A 28 -5.39 -5.62 -6.96
CA GLU A 28 -4.20 -5.13 -7.64
C GLU A 28 -4.24 -3.62 -7.92
N GLN A 29 -5.42 -2.99 -7.88
CA GLN A 29 -5.54 -1.56 -8.09
C GLN A 29 -4.96 -0.70 -6.96
N TYR A 30 -4.84 -1.22 -5.73
CA TYR A 30 -4.39 -0.43 -4.55
C TYR A 30 -2.95 -0.73 -4.10
N HIS A 31 -2.24 -1.56 -4.85
CA HIS A 31 -0.86 -1.90 -4.54
C HIS A 31 0.02 -2.02 -5.77
N SER A 32 1.32 -1.90 -5.56
CA SER A 32 2.33 -2.06 -6.60
C SER A 32 3.61 -2.64 -6.02
N PHE A 33 4.15 -3.63 -6.72
CA PHE A 33 5.46 -4.17 -6.43
C PHE A 33 6.49 -3.51 -7.36
N PHE A 34 7.42 -2.76 -6.77
CA PHE A 34 8.60 -2.17 -7.42
C PHE A 34 8.35 -1.07 -8.47
N GLU A 35 7.11 -0.90 -8.92
CA GLU A 35 6.73 0.15 -9.86
C GLU A 35 6.11 1.35 -9.13
N LEU A 36 6.60 2.54 -9.42
CA LEU A 36 6.04 3.79 -8.90
C LEU A 36 4.78 4.13 -9.71
N LYS A 37 3.62 3.85 -9.12
CA LYS A 37 2.31 4.12 -9.71
C LYS A 37 1.47 4.97 -8.75
N PRO A 38 0.77 6.01 -9.22
CA PRO A 38 -0.12 6.80 -8.38
C PRO A 38 -1.26 5.93 -7.83
N ASP A 39 -1.90 6.43 -6.76
CA ASP A 39 -3.08 5.82 -6.13
C ASP A 39 -2.88 4.38 -5.66
N ARG A 40 -1.64 4.06 -5.29
CA ARG A 40 -1.23 2.74 -4.82
C ARG A 40 -0.26 2.86 -3.67
N ILE A 41 -0.28 1.85 -2.81
CA ILE A 41 0.83 1.60 -1.90
C ILE A 41 1.89 0.79 -2.63
N ILE A 42 3.13 1.22 -2.53
CA ILE A 42 4.24 0.73 -3.32
C ILE A 42 5.27 0.07 -2.41
N LEU A 43 5.66 -1.14 -2.78
CA LEU A 43 6.84 -1.80 -2.24
C LEU A 43 8.06 -1.42 -3.10
N GLU A 44 8.96 -0.60 -2.57
CA GLU A 44 10.17 -0.16 -3.26
C GLU A 44 11.37 -0.98 -2.77
N LYS A 45 12.21 -1.46 -3.70
CA LYS A 45 13.51 -2.07 -3.34
C LYS A 45 14.47 -0.99 -2.83
N SER A 46 15.13 -1.29 -1.72
CA SER A 46 16.23 -0.51 -1.16
C SER A 46 17.53 -1.31 -1.24
N THR A 47 18.57 -0.84 -0.55
CA THR A 47 19.86 -1.52 -0.44
C THR A 47 19.77 -2.70 0.54
N ASN A 48 20.75 -3.62 0.46
CA ASN A 48 20.93 -4.73 1.41
C ASN A 48 19.69 -5.64 1.59
N ASP A 49 19.02 -5.96 0.48
CA ASP A 49 17.79 -6.77 0.45
C ASP A 49 16.69 -6.25 1.39
N ARG A 50 16.62 -4.93 1.53
CA ARG A 50 15.58 -4.22 2.28
C ARG A 50 14.60 -3.53 1.35
N TYR A 51 13.44 -3.22 1.91
CA TYR A 51 12.32 -2.66 1.18
C TYR A 51 11.73 -1.48 1.94
N ASN A 52 11.27 -0.49 1.19
CA ASN A 52 10.48 0.62 1.69
C ASN A 52 9.02 0.41 1.30
N VAL A 53 8.12 0.97 2.10
CA VAL A 53 6.69 1.06 1.78
C VAL A 53 6.33 2.53 1.70
N LEU A 54 5.76 2.93 0.56
CA LEU A 54 5.48 4.34 0.26
C LEU A 54 4.24 4.48 -0.60
N PHE A 55 3.74 5.70 -0.76
CA PHE A 55 2.82 6.06 -1.83
C PHE A 55 3.29 7.37 -2.49
N LEU A 56 2.73 7.68 -3.66
CA LEU A 56 2.97 8.95 -4.31
C LEU A 56 1.95 9.97 -3.82
N GLY A 57 2.43 11.03 -3.19
CA GLY A 57 1.62 12.19 -2.82
C GLY A 57 1.55 13.21 -3.95
N LYS A 58 1.15 14.44 -3.61
CA LYS A 58 1.04 15.54 -4.58
C LYS A 58 2.30 15.69 -5.43
N SER A 59 2.08 15.92 -6.73
CA SER A 59 3.13 16.08 -7.75
C SER A 59 4.11 14.89 -7.85
N GLY A 60 3.71 13.70 -7.43
CA GLY A 60 4.54 12.49 -7.51
C GLY A 60 5.62 12.40 -6.42
N SER A 61 5.52 13.21 -5.37
CA SER A 61 6.44 13.15 -4.24
C SER A 61 6.33 11.80 -3.51
N LYS A 62 7.46 11.22 -3.11
CA LYS A 62 7.46 9.94 -2.38
C LYS A 62 7.18 10.18 -0.91
N ILE A 63 6.06 9.65 -0.43
CA ILE A 63 5.68 9.69 0.98
C ILE A 63 5.88 8.31 1.58
N TYR A 64 6.86 8.20 2.48
CA TYR A 64 7.25 6.92 3.07
C TYR A 64 6.39 6.60 4.29
N ILE A 65 5.70 5.48 4.20
CA ILE A 65 4.98 4.86 5.33
C ILE A 65 5.98 4.17 6.25
N ASP A 66 6.90 3.41 5.66
CA ASP A 66 7.92 2.68 6.39
C ASP A 66 9.17 2.45 5.54
N ARG A 67 10.32 2.22 6.17
CA ARG A 67 11.61 2.14 5.49
C ARG A 67 12.44 0.97 5.99
N PHE A 68 13.28 0.45 5.09
CA PHE A 68 14.36 -0.48 5.42
C PHE A 68 13.93 -1.81 6.09
N ARG A 69 12.76 -2.34 5.71
CA ARG A 69 12.22 -3.59 6.24
C ARG A 69 12.69 -4.82 5.46
N LYS A 70 12.71 -5.98 6.13
CA LYS A 70 12.81 -7.29 5.44
C LYS A 70 11.55 -7.50 4.59
N LEU A 71 11.67 -8.29 3.52
CA LEU A 71 10.60 -8.50 2.54
C LEU A 71 9.22 -8.80 3.17
N ASN A 72 9.11 -9.86 3.97
CA ASN A 72 7.82 -10.29 4.53
C ASN A 72 7.22 -9.21 5.44
N SER A 73 8.06 -8.57 6.27
CA SER A 73 7.61 -7.46 7.13
C SER A 73 7.14 -6.25 6.33
N ALA A 74 7.85 -5.91 5.24
CA ALA A 74 7.43 -4.84 4.33
C ALA A 74 6.14 -5.20 3.60
N ALA A 75 5.97 -6.47 3.21
CA ALA A 75 4.77 -6.96 2.56
C ALA A 75 3.54 -6.96 3.48
N VAL A 76 3.71 -7.23 4.79
CA VAL A 76 2.63 -7.02 5.76
C VAL A 76 2.22 -5.56 5.79
N VAL A 77 3.16 -4.62 5.87
CA VAL A 77 2.87 -3.18 5.85
C VAL A 77 2.21 -2.77 4.52
N LEU A 78 2.67 -3.29 3.39
CA LEU A 78 2.06 -3.09 2.07
C LEU A 78 0.59 -3.51 2.07
N TYR A 79 0.30 -4.76 2.46
CA TYR A 79 -1.06 -5.31 2.49
C TYR A 79 -1.98 -4.45 3.36
N ASN A 80 -1.45 -4.10 4.53
CA ASN A 80 -2.09 -3.30 5.53
C ASN A 80 -2.55 -1.94 4.99
N PHE A 81 -1.63 -1.21 4.37
CA PHE A 81 -1.93 0.11 3.83
C PHE A 81 -2.74 0.03 2.53
N SER A 82 -2.60 -1.02 1.72
CA SER A 82 -3.43 -1.21 0.53
C SER A 82 -4.89 -1.45 0.88
N PHE A 83 -5.15 -2.22 1.94
CA PHE A 83 -6.50 -2.38 2.48
C PHE A 83 -7.04 -1.06 3.06
N LYS A 84 -6.18 -0.29 3.78
CA LYS A 84 -6.54 1.05 4.27
C LYS A 84 -6.90 1.99 3.11
N LEU A 85 -6.14 1.97 2.02
CA LEU A 85 -6.38 2.77 0.82
C LEU A 85 -7.68 2.39 0.11
N SER A 86 -7.98 1.09 -0.03
CA SER A 86 -9.28 0.64 -0.55
C SER A 86 -10.44 1.25 0.24
N ARG A 87 -10.39 1.18 1.57
CA ARG A 87 -11.43 1.75 2.45
C ARG A 87 -11.55 3.26 2.31
N PHE A 88 -10.44 3.96 2.08
CA PHE A 88 -10.48 5.39 1.81
C PHE A 88 -11.32 5.69 0.56
N TYR A 89 -11.07 4.99 -0.56
CA TYR A 89 -11.85 5.21 -1.78
C TYR A 89 -13.30 4.76 -1.66
N ASP A 90 -13.59 3.68 -0.92
CA ASP A 90 -14.96 3.29 -0.61
C ASP A 90 -15.72 4.40 0.12
N LEU A 91 -15.06 5.03 1.11
CA LEU A 91 -15.62 6.17 1.84
C LEU A 91 -15.83 7.36 0.91
N ILE A 92 -14.80 7.79 0.16
CA ILE A 92 -14.91 8.93 -0.78
C ILE A 92 -16.07 8.74 -1.77
N ASN A 93 -16.23 7.52 -2.30
CA ASN A 93 -17.34 7.17 -3.19
C ASN A 93 -18.70 7.25 -2.49
N MET A 94 -18.80 6.77 -1.24
CA MET A 94 -20.04 6.78 -0.46
C MET A 94 -20.54 8.19 -0.14
N ILE A 95 -19.63 9.12 0.16
CA ILE A 95 -20.01 10.52 0.48
C ILE A 95 -20.18 11.41 -0.76
N GLU A 96 -20.16 10.81 -1.97
CA GLU A 96 -20.29 11.48 -3.27
C GLU A 96 -19.50 12.78 -3.35
N VAL A 97 -18.28 12.77 -2.82
CA VAL A 97 -17.47 13.98 -2.70
C VAL A 97 -17.07 14.45 -4.11
N LYS A 98 -17.85 15.40 -4.65
CA LYS A 98 -17.55 16.15 -5.88
C LYS A 98 -16.60 17.30 -5.58
N THR A 99 -15.48 17.02 -4.92
CA THR A 99 -14.51 18.06 -4.58
C THR A 99 -13.27 17.97 -5.45
N ASP A 100 -12.57 19.10 -5.48
CA ASP A 100 -11.23 19.29 -6.03
C ASP A 100 -10.28 18.11 -5.73
N SER A 101 -9.53 17.67 -6.75
CA SER A 101 -8.58 16.57 -6.66
C SER A 101 -7.51 16.83 -5.59
N ASP A 102 -7.11 18.10 -5.43
CA ASP A 102 -6.11 18.48 -4.44
C ASP A 102 -6.60 18.29 -3.00
N PHE A 103 -7.91 18.42 -2.78
CA PHE A 103 -8.53 18.14 -1.49
C PHE A 103 -8.55 16.63 -1.21
N ILE A 104 -8.93 15.81 -2.19
CA ILE A 104 -8.90 14.34 -2.08
C ILE A 104 -7.50 13.82 -1.78
N GLU A 105 -6.47 14.36 -2.45
CA GLU A 105 -5.07 13.99 -2.17
C GLU A 105 -4.67 14.31 -0.73
N THR A 106 -5.07 15.49 -0.24
CA THR A 106 -4.78 15.89 1.14
C THR A 106 -5.48 14.98 2.15
N LEU A 107 -6.74 14.62 1.89
CA LEU A 107 -7.49 13.67 2.71
C LEU A 107 -6.88 12.26 2.66
N LYS A 108 -6.39 11.81 1.51
CA LYS A 108 -5.70 10.52 1.35
C LYS A 108 -4.46 10.46 2.24
N GLU A 109 -3.62 11.49 2.18
CA GLU A 109 -2.42 11.60 3.01
C GLU A 109 -2.77 11.56 4.51
N LEU A 110 -3.75 12.38 4.94
CA LEU A 110 -4.22 12.40 6.33
C LEU A 110 -4.83 11.08 6.76
N TYR A 111 -5.64 10.43 5.92
CA TYR A 111 -6.27 9.16 6.24
C TYR A 111 -5.24 8.06 6.38
N LEU A 112 -4.25 8.00 5.48
CA LEU A 112 -3.23 6.95 5.51
C LEU A 112 -2.27 7.12 6.69
N LEU A 113 -1.85 8.34 7.01
CA LEU A 113 -0.78 8.61 7.98
C LEU A 113 -1.26 9.10 9.36
N GLY A 114 -2.49 9.62 9.45
CA GLY A 114 -3.12 10.05 10.69
C GLY A 114 -3.70 8.92 11.53
#